data_AF-A0A9E3DHY8-F1
#
_entry.id   AF-A0A9E3DHY8-F1
#
_cell.length_a   1.000
_cell.length_b   1.000
_cell.length_c   1.000
_cell.angle_alpha   90.00
_cell.angle_beta   90.00
_cell.angle_gamma   90.00
#
_symmetry.space_group_name_H-M   'P 1'
#
loop_
_entity.id
_entity.type
_entity.pdbx_description
1 polymer ?
#
loop_
_entity_poly.entity_id
_entity_poly.type
_entity_poly.pdbx_seq_one_letter_code
_entity_poly.pdbx_strand_id
1 'polypeptide(L)'
;EVWRLLASMMSPDVVIREIKRQTDLLLKHEAPLQRFLTWCYQHASLRTEYKGAAIRAFFYELVLEYGPASVSMIIGATLRLHRFRLSGVLDSNLASVLRGIGNSDESWIPHIYSIDDAPRAMDPNLDLDRSLAGCAALVRAVLNKHFEASLIADALDAVLAALDRSCEGAELVSPALAAELSSHRDALSLARGSKVESILEASLASMIRHRDIGHDWGFSPKQISLLDSFYSANLLLIDCMKEARGLTNATRQHIEDTLLLPWDLAYPSSPRDQK
;
A
#
# COMPACT_ATOMS: atom_id res chain seq x y z
N GLU A 1 23.97 -1.62 16.78
CA GLU A 1 25.34 -2.11 17.08
C GLU A 1 25.53 -3.61 16.84
N VAL A 2 24.60 -4.48 17.26
CA VAL A 2 24.69 -5.95 17.06
C VAL A 2 24.87 -6.39 15.60
N TRP A 3 24.20 -5.74 14.65
CA TRP A 3 24.35 -6.03 13.20
C TRP A 3 25.80 -5.87 12.70
N ARG A 4 26.51 -4.81 13.13
CA ARG A 4 27.87 -4.53 12.68
C ARG A 4 28.87 -5.59 13.19
N LEU A 5 28.62 -6.17 14.36
CA LEU A 5 29.41 -7.26 14.93
C LEU A 5 29.18 -8.59 14.19
N LEU A 6 27.93 -8.91 13.82
CA LEU A 6 27.62 -10.12 13.05
C LEU A 6 28.25 -10.06 11.65
N ALA A 7 28.20 -8.91 10.98
CA ALA A 7 28.80 -8.71 9.67
C ALA A 7 30.35 -8.75 9.69
N SER A 8 30.99 -8.54 10.85
CA SER A 8 32.45 -8.73 10.98
C SER A 8 32.86 -10.19 11.25
N MET A 9 31.92 -11.04 11.66
CA MET A 9 32.17 -12.46 11.99
C MET A 9 31.69 -13.43 10.91
N MET A 10 30.77 -13.01 10.05
CA MET A 10 30.14 -13.82 9.00
C MET A 10 29.98 -13.00 7.72
N SER A 11 29.85 -13.66 6.57
CA SER A 11 29.64 -12.94 5.30
C SER A 11 28.33 -12.12 5.38
N PRO A 12 28.33 -10.85 4.93
CA PRO A 12 27.13 -10.02 4.94
C PRO A 12 25.93 -10.67 4.23
N ASP A 13 26.18 -11.42 3.14
CA ASP A 13 25.15 -12.17 2.43
C ASP A 13 24.43 -13.21 3.30
N VAL A 14 25.17 -13.94 4.15
CA VAL A 14 24.56 -14.94 5.05
C VAL A 14 23.66 -14.25 6.05
N VAL A 15 24.13 -13.15 6.66
CA VAL A 15 23.35 -12.46 7.70
C VAL A 15 22.13 -11.74 7.09
N ILE A 16 22.26 -11.10 5.93
CA ILE A 16 21.14 -10.47 5.21
C ILE A 16 20.07 -11.50 4.83
N ARG A 17 20.47 -12.67 4.27
CA ARG A 17 19.53 -13.74 3.93
C ARG A 17 18.82 -14.29 5.16
N GLU A 18 19.52 -14.42 6.29
CA GLU A 18 18.88 -14.88 7.52
C GLU A 18 17.90 -13.86 8.10
N ILE A 19 18.22 -12.55 8.07
CA ILE A 19 17.27 -11.50 8.46
C ILE A 19 16.03 -11.56 7.58
N LYS A 20 16.19 -11.70 6.26
CA LYS A 20 15.07 -11.87 5.33
C LYS A 20 14.22 -13.08 5.71
N ARG A 21 14.85 -14.25 5.92
CA ARG A 21 14.15 -15.49 6.28
C ARG A 21 13.36 -15.37 7.57
N GLN A 22 13.96 -14.78 8.62
CA GLN A 22 13.28 -14.53 9.89
C GLN A 22 12.15 -13.53 9.75
N THR A 23 12.31 -12.51 8.90
CA THR A 23 11.26 -11.55 8.57
C THR A 23 10.07 -12.26 7.91
N ASP A 24 10.31 -13.08 6.90
CA ASP A 24 9.25 -13.82 6.20
C ASP A 24 8.55 -14.85 7.10
N LEU A 25 9.28 -15.45 8.04
CA LEU A 25 8.73 -16.38 9.02
C LEU A 25 7.66 -15.75 9.92
N LEU A 26 7.72 -14.44 10.16
CA LEU A 26 6.73 -13.72 10.98
C LEU A 26 5.31 -13.96 10.47
N LEU A 27 5.15 -14.07 9.15
CA LEU A 27 3.84 -14.18 8.51
C LEU A 27 3.56 -15.59 7.97
N LYS A 28 4.51 -16.53 8.02
CA LYS A 28 4.41 -17.85 7.37
C LYS A 28 3.13 -18.61 7.72
N HIS A 29 2.75 -18.59 9.00
CA HIS A 29 1.60 -19.36 9.50
C HIS A 29 0.30 -18.54 9.56
N GLU A 30 0.33 -17.29 9.09
CA GLU A 30 -0.83 -16.40 9.08
C GLU A 30 -1.50 -16.40 7.70
N ALA A 31 -2.37 -17.40 7.47
CA ALA A 31 -3.04 -17.58 6.17
C ALA A 31 -3.74 -16.31 5.63
N PRO A 32 -4.43 -15.47 6.45
CA PRO A 32 -4.99 -14.21 5.96
C PRO A 32 -3.94 -13.22 5.47
N LEU A 33 -2.80 -13.14 6.16
CA LEU A 33 -1.70 -12.24 5.79
C LEU A 33 -0.97 -12.74 4.54
N GLN A 34 -0.85 -14.06 4.36
CA GLN A 34 -0.32 -14.66 3.13
C GLN A 34 -1.21 -14.38 1.90
N ARG A 35 -2.54 -14.43 2.05
CA ARG A 35 -3.46 -14.04 0.97
C ARG A 35 -3.30 -12.57 0.59
N PHE A 36 -3.10 -11.70 1.58
CA PHE A 36 -2.82 -10.29 1.34
C PHE A 36 -1.50 -10.04 0.63
N LEU A 37 -0.41 -10.70 1.02
CA LEU A 37 0.86 -10.60 0.29
C LEU A 37 0.74 -11.14 -1.14
N THR A 38 -0.07 -12.18 -1.34
CA THR A 38 -0.38 -12.71 -2.67
C THR A 38 -1.11 -11.67 -3.52
N TRP A 39 -2.08 -10.96 -2.94
CA TRP A 39 -2.78 -9.87 -3.60
C TRP A 39 -1.83 -8.72 -3.99
N CYS A 40 -0.93 -8.29 -3.08
CA CYS A 40 0.11 -7.30 -3.41
C CYS A 40 0.99 -7.79 -4.57
N TYR A 41 1.37 -9.07 -4.58
CA TYR A 41 2.15 -9.67 -5.65
C TYR A 41 1.41 -9.71 -7.00
N GLN A 42 0.12 -10.04 -7.01
CA GLN A 42 -0.70 -10.04 -8.23
C GLN A 42 -0.73 -8.65 -8.85
N HIS A 43 -0.98 -7.62 -8.05
CA HIS A 43 -0.95 -6.23 -8.52
C HIS A 43 0.41 -5.77 -9.02
N ALA A 44 1.49 -6.24 -8.40
CA ALA A 44 2.85 -5.99 -8.90
C ALA A 44 3.14 -6.70 -10.22
N SER A 45 2.59 -7.90 -10.41
CA SER A 45 2.79 -8.71 -11.63
C SER A 45 2.10 -8.11 -12.86
N LEU A 46 1.05 -7.30 -12.65
CA LEU A 46 0.36 -6.56 -13.70
C LEU A 46 1.12 -5.31 -14.18
N ARG A 47 2.13 -4.86 -13.44
CA ARG A 47 2.83 -3.58 -13.66
C ARG A 47 4.34 -3.79 -13.80
N THR A 48 4.71 -4.47 -14.89
CA THR A 48 6.09 -4.93 -15.15
C THR A 48 7.09 -3.82 -15.43
N GLU A 49 6.61 -2.62 -15.73
CA GLU A 49 7.39 -1.40 -15.94
C GLU A 49 7.99 -0.84 -14.64
N TYR A 50 7.55 -1.32 -13.48
CA TYR A 50 8.10 -0.97 -12.17
C TYR A 50 8.80 -2.15 -11.49
N LYS A 51 9.67 -1.85 -10.53
CA LYS A 51 10.22 -2.89 -9.64
C LYS A 51 9.09 -3.54 -8.85
N GLY A 52 8.99 -4.87 -8.88
CA GLY A 52 7.91 -5.58 -8.18
C GLY A 52 7.84 -5.27 -6.68
N ALA A 53 9.00 -5.12 -6.01
CA ALA A 53 9.05 -4.74 -4.59
C ALA A 53 8.39 -3.39 -4.29
N ALA A 54 8.55 -2.42 -5.20
CA ALA A 54 7.97 -1.10 -5.06
C ALA A 54 6.45 -1.14 -5.12
N ILE A 55 5.91 -1.85 -6.12
CA ILE A 55 4.46 -1.98 -6.28
C ILE A 55 3.85 -2.79 -5.13
N ARG A 56 4.52 -3.86 -4.69
CA ARG A 56 4.08 -4.59 -3.49
C ARG A 56 4.06 -3.69 -2.25
N ALA A 57 5.07 -2.85 -2.05
CA ALA A 57 5.10 -1.91 -0.94
C ALA A 57 3.98 -0.87 -1.02
N PHE A 58 3.70 -0.34 -2.22
CA PHE A 58 2.58 0.59 -2.45
C PHE A 58 1.24 -0.03 -2.01
N PHE A 59 0.90 -1.21 -2.53
CA PHE A 59 -0.35 -1.89 -2.18
C PHE A 59 -0.39 -2.34 -0.71
N TYR A 60 0.78 -2.67 -0.14
CA TYR A 60 0.89 -2.99 1.26
C TYR A 60 0.54 -1.78 2.15
N GLU A 61 1.07 -0.60 1.80
CA GLU A 61 0.83 0.65 2.52
C GLU A 61 -0.63 1.10 2.42
N LEU A 62 -1.29 0.94 1.28
CA LEU A 62 -2.71 1.27 1.15
C LEU A 62 -3.58 0.59 2.22
N VAL A 63 -3.30 -0.68 2.53
CA VAL A 63 -4.08 -1.42 3.53
C VAL A 63 -3.69 -1.03 4.97
N LEU A 64 -2.44 -0.64 5.23
CA LEU A 64 -2.03 -0.11 6.53
C LEU A 64 -2.56 1.30 6.80
N GLU A 65 -2.57 2.17 5.79
CA GLU A 65 -3.06 3.56 5.88
C GLU A 65 -4.57 3.60 6.14
N TYR A 66 -5.31 2.67 5.51
CA TYR A 66 -6.77 2.69 5.45
C TYR A 66 -7.45 1.49 6.16
N GLY A 67 -6.73 0.75 7.01
CA GLY A 67 -7.23 -0.42 7.73
C GLY A 67 -8.22 -0.10 8.88
N PRO A 68 -8.94 -1.11 9.41
CA PRO A 68 -10.05 -0.93 10.37
C PRO A 68 -9.67 -0.34 11.73
N ALA A 69 -8.38 -0.21 12.05
CA ALA A 69 -7.90 0.39 13.30
C ALA A 69 -7.78 1.93 13.24
N SER A 70 -8.05 2.58 12.10
CA SER A 70 -7.59 3.97 11.88
C SER A 70 -8.66 5.06 11.87
N VAL A 71 -9.94 4.81 12.18
CA VAL A 71 -10.93 5.92 12.15
C VAL A 71 -10.66 6.98 13.23
N SER A 72 -10.15 6.61 14.41
CA SER A 72 -9.64 7.58 15.42
C SER A 72 -8.37 8.31 14.96
N MET A 73 -7.74 7.84 13.89
CA MET A 73 -6.48 8.32 13.36
C MET A 73 -6.66 9.09 12.05
N ILE A 74 -7.87 9.29 11.51
CA ILE A 74 -8.03 10.05 10.26
C ILE A 74 -7.69 11.55 10.44
N ILE A 75 -7.71 12.07 11.68
CA ILE A 75 -7.24 13.44 12.00
C ILE A 75 -5.75 13.48 12.45
N GLY A 76 -5.16 12.32 12.77
CA GLY A 76 -3.74 12.20 13.18
C GLY A 76 -2.81 11.50 12.16
N ALA A 77 -3.37 10.82 11.16
CA ALA A 77 -2.66 10.09 10.11
C ALA A 77 -2.12 11.04 9.04
N THR A 78 -2.74 12.21 8.87
CA THR A 78 -2.20 13.35 8.11
C THR A 78 -0.84 13.82 8.63
N LEU A 79 -0.46 13.43 9.86
CA LEU A 79 0.85 13.69 10.48
C LEU A 79 1.71 12.43 10.69
N ARG A 80 1.27 11.23 10.28
CA ARG A 80 2.13 10.02 10.23
C ARG A 80 2.78 9.82 8.86
N LEU A 81 3.05 10.92 8.16
CA LEU A 81 3.98 11.04 7.04
C LEU A 81 5.46 10.78 7.42
N HIS A 82 5.71 9.85 8.34
CA HIS A 82 7.03 9.30 8.56
C HIS A 82 7.08 7.86 8.08
N ARG A 83 7.20 7.69 6.75
CA ARG A 83 7.78 6.46 6.20
C ARG A 83 8.49 6.62 4.86
N PHE A 84 9.24 7.70 4.70
CA PHE A 84 10.24 7.82 3.64
C PHE A 84 11.50 7.01 4.00
N ARG A 85 11.47 5.66 3.84
CA ARG A 85 12.69 4.83 3.92
C ARG A 85 12.82 3.67 2.94
N LEU A 86 11.76 3.24 2.25
CA LEU A 86 11.88 2.31 1.11
C LEU A 86 12.37 2.98 -0.18
N SER A 87 12.16 4.29 -0.33
CA SER A 87 12.63 5.12 -1.46
C SER A 87 14.14 5.09 -1.67
N GLY A 88 14.92 4.87 -0.61
CA GLY A 88 16.38 4.92 -0.68
C GLY A 88 17.06 3.61 -1.12
N VAL A 89 16.32 2.52 -1.37
CA VAL A 89 16.93 1.21 -1.71
C VAL A 89 16.49 0.64 -3.06
N LEU A 90 15.34 1.05 -3.59
CA LEU A 90 14.89 0.65 -4.91
C LEU A 90 15.04 1.86 -5.86
N ASP A 91 15.74 1.65 -7.00
CA ASP A 91 16.15 2.63 -8.04
C ASP A 91 15.24 3.84 -8.33
N SER A 92 15.80 4.81 -9.08
CA SER A 92 15.23 6.09 -9.53
C SER A 92 13.72 6.11 -9.88
N ASN A 93 13.14 5.00 -10.35
CA ASN A 93 11.70 4.88 -10.64
C ASN A 93 10.80 4.78 -9.40
N LEU A 94 11.27 4.23 -8.27
CA LEU A 94 10.51 4.25 -7.02
C LEU A 94 10.53 5.64 -6.37
N ALA A 95 11.63 6.37 -6.53
CA ALA A 95 11.71 7.75 -6.07
C ALA A 95 10.67 8.64 -6.77
N SER A 96 10.31 8.38 -8.05
CA SER A 96 9.18 9.08 -8.70
C SER A 96 7.81 8.67 -8.15
N VAL A 97 7.54 7.38 -7.94
CA VAL A 97 6.26 6.90 -7.37
C VAL A 97 6.07 7.43 -5.94
N LEU A 98 7.10 7.37 -5.10
CA LEU A 98 7.06 7.88 -3.72
C LEU A 98 7.07 9.41 -3.63
N ARG A 99 7.64 10.14 -4.60
CA ARG A 99 7.51 11.60 -4.69
C ARG A 99 6.09 12.04 -5.07
N GLY A 100 5.38 11.26 -5.90
CA GLY A 100 3.97 11.51 -6.24
C GLY A 100 3.01 11.24 -5.08
N ILE A 101 3.29 10.22 -4.25
CA ILE A 101 2.49 9.85 -3.07
C ILE A 101 2.49 10.94 -1.97
N GLY A 102 3.44 11.88 -2.00
CA GLY A 102 3.70 12.84 -0.92
C GLY A 102 3.24 14.29 -1.13
N ASN A 103 2.67 14.67 -2.27
CA ASN A 103 2.29 16.07 -2.52
C ASN A 103 0.77 16.27 -2.48
N SER A 104 0.23 16.48 -1.29
CA SER A 104 -1.05 17.19 -1.10
C SER A 104 -0.86 18.54 -0.38
N ASP A 105 0.37 19.05 -0.36
CA ASP A 105 0.70 20.35 0.22
C ASP A 105 1.28 21.25 -0.89
N GLU A 106 0.46 22.15 -1.43
CA GLU A 106 0.82 23.09 -2.51
C GLU A 106 1.89 24.14 -2.09
N SER A 107 2.52 24.00 -0.93
CA SER A 107 3.39 25.02 -0.33
C SER A 107 4.91 24.81 -0.54
N TRP A 108 5.38 23.76 -1.22
CA TRP A 108 6.83 23.47 -1.36
C TRP A 108 7.43 23.72 -2.75
N ILE A 109 6.69 24.37 -3.67
CA ILE A 109 7.23 24.78 -4.97
C ILE A 109 7.97 26.12 -4.82
N PRO A 110 9.29 26.14 -4.52
CA PRO A 110 10.13 27.03 -5.34
C PRO A 110 11.59 26.62 -5.64
N HIS A 111 12.11 25.44 -5.28
CA HIS A 111 13.56 25.16 -5.48
C HIS A 111 13.96 23.89 -6.25
N ILE A 112 13.04 23.22 -6.93
CA ILE A 112 13.36 22.15 -7.89
C ILE A 112 13.03 22.63 -9.31
N TYR A 113 13.59 23.76 -9.71
CA TYR A 113 13.64 24.16 -11.12
C TYR A 113 15.09 24.13 -11.57
N SER A 114 15.56 22.92 -11.94
CA SER A 114 16.52 22.77 -13.01
C SER A 114 15.78 22.15 -14.17
N ILE A 115 15.63 22.98 -15.19
CA ILE A 115 15.08 22.75 -16.53
C ILE A 115 15.50 21.34 -17.03
N ASP A 116 14.51 20.43 -17.10
CA ASP A 116 14.39 19.22 -17.96
C ASP A 116 13.64 18.05 -17.27
N ASP A 117 13.47 18.05 -15.95
CA ASP A 117 12.64 17.08 -15.24
C ASP A 117 11.29 17.71 -14.86
N ALA A 118 10.31 17.65 -15.76
CA ALA A 118 8.91 17.84 -15.38
C ALA A 118 8.60 16.92 -14.18
N PRO A 119 7.89 17.37 -13.13
CA PRO A 119 7.47 16.49 -12.06
C PRO A 119 6.68 15.36 -12.71
N ARG A 120 7.27 14.17 -12.81
CA ARG A 120 6.60 13.02 -13.43
C ARG A 120 5.35 12.80 -12.59
N ALA A 121 4.20 13.18 -13.16
CA ALA A 121 2.90 12.78 -12.64
C ALA A 121 2.98 11.28 -12.35
N MET A 122 2.48 10.87 -11.19
CA MET A 122 2.44 9.45 -10.87
C MET A 122 1.62 8.73 -11.94
N ASP A 123 1.89 7.43 -12.12
CA ASP A 123 1.14 6.63 -13.07
C ASP A 123 -0.36 6.78 -12.83
N PRO A 124 -1.17 7.15 -13.84
CA PRO A 124 -2.60 7.38 -13.65
C PRO A 124 -3.34 6.17 -13.05
N ASN A 125 -2.85 4.94 -13.26
CA ASN A 125 -3.42 3.78 -12.58
C ASN A 125 -3.11 3.79 -11.08
N LEU A 126 -1.87 4.06 -10.70
CA LEU A 126 -1.48 4.08 -9.28
C LEU A 126 -2.16 5.23 -8.54
N ASP A 127 -2.32 6.38 -9.18
CA ASP A 127 -3.08 7.51 -8.64
C ASP A 127 -4.55 7.15 -8.40
N LEU A 128 -5.18 6.52 -9.40
CA LEU A 128 -6.55 6.03 -9.26
C LEU A 128 -6.65 4.98 -8.14
N ASP A 129 -5.72 4.03 -8.06
CA ASP A 129 -5.74 2.98 -7.04
C ASP A 129 -5.64 3.55 -5.62
N ARG A 130 -4.79 4.57 -5.42
CA ARG A 130 -4.67 5.29 -4.14
C ARG A 130 -5.97 6.02 -3.81
N SER A 131 -6.55 6.73 -4.78
CA SER A 131 -7.81 7.46 -4.61
C SER A 131 -8.96 6.52 -4.22
N LEU A 132 -9.09 5.39 -4.91
CA LEU A 132 -10.11 4.36 -4.62
C LEU A 132 -9.91 3.73 -3.24
N ALA A 133 -8.66 3.47 -2.83
CA ALA A 133 -8.38 2.91 -1.51
C ALA A 133 -8.81 3.87 -0.39
N GLY A 134 -8.48 5.16 -0.52
CA GLY A 134 -8.92 6.19 0.43
C GLY A 134 -10.44 6.37 0.45
N CYS A 135 -11.08 6.35 -0.73
CA CYS A 135 -12.53 6.40 -0.82
C CYS A 135 -13.18 5.18 -0.14
N ALA A 136 -12.68 3.98 -0.39
CA ALA A 136 -13.18 2.75 0.23
C ALA A 136 -13.04 2.77 1.76
N ALA A 137 -11.96 3.35 2.27
CA ALA A 137 -11.74 3.54 3.70
C ALA A 137 -12.83 4.40 4.36
N LEU A 138 -13.10 5.56 3.74
CA LEU A 138 -14.13 6.48 4.22
C LEU A 138 -15.52 5.84 4.15
N VAL A 139 -15.83 5.17 3.04
CA VAL A 139 -17.09 4.45 2.86
C VAL A 139 -17.28 3.42 3.97
N ARG A 140 -16.25 2.63 4.29
CA ARG A 140 -16.30 1.68 5.40
C ARG A 140 -16.46 2.33 6.76
N ALA A 141 -15.75 3.43 7.01
CA ALA A 141 -15.85 4.14 8.28
C ALA A 141 -17.31 4.58 8.53
N VAL A 142 -18.00 5.02 7.47
CA VAL A 142 -19.41 5.37 7.52
C VAL A 142 -20.29 4.14 7.72
N LEU A 143 -20.12 3.08 6.94
CA LEU A 143 -20.93 1.85 7.03
C LEU A 143 -20.81 1.14 8.39
N ASN A 144 -19.60 1.08 8.94
CA ASN A 144 -19.34 0.46 10.24
C ASN A 144 -19.69 1.37 11.42
N LYS A 145 -20.26 2.55 11.17
CA LYS A 145 -20.69 3.53 12.19
C LYS A 145 -19.56 3.89 13.16
N HIS A 146 -18.34 4.02 12.67
CA HIS A 146 -17.19 4.43 13.48
C HIS A 146 -17.22 5.93 13.85
N PHE A 147 -18.25 6.66 13.44
CA PHE A 147 -18.44 8.08 13.72
C PHE A 147 -19.50 8.30 14.79
N GLU A 148 -19.28 9.31 15.63
CA GLU A 148 -20.37 9.90 16.41
C GLU A 148 -21.46 10.44 15.47
N ALA A 149 -22.72 10.40 15.91
CA ALA A 149 -23.86 10.81 15.07
C ALA A 149 -23.75 12.25 14.53
N SER A 150 -23.01 13.11 15.24
CA SER A 150 -22.71 14.50 14.87
C SER A 150 -21.79 14.62 13.65
N LEU A 151 -20.93 13.63 13.39
CA LEU A 151 -19.89 13.67 12.35
C LEU A 151 -20.28 12.95 11.06
N ILE A 152 -21.47 12.34 11.01
CA ILE A 152 -21.92 11.56 9.84
C ILE A 152 -22.06 12.45 8.60
N ALA A 153 -22.53 13.69 8.75
CA ALA A 153 -22.66 14.61 7.63
C ALA A 153 -21.29 14.96 7.01
N ASP A 154 -20.32 15.33 7.85
CA ASP A 154 -18.95 15.64 7.41
C ASP A 154 -18.27 14.41 6.76
N ALA A 155 -18.52 13.22 7.31
CA ALA A 155 -18.01 11.98 6.75
C ALA A 155 -18.61 11.67 5.37
N LEU A 156 -19.90 11.98 5.15
CA LEU A 156 -20.54 11.82 3.84
C LEU A 156 -20.02 12.84 2.82
N ASP A 157 -19.78 14.09 3.23
CA ASP A 157 -19.16 15.10 2.36
C ASP A 157 -17.73 14.68 1.97
N ALA A 158 -16.98 14.09 2.91
CA ALA A 158 -15.66 13.53 2.62
C ALA A 158 -15.72 12.35 1.62
N VAL A 159 -16.73 11.48 1.73
CA VAL A 159 -16.97 10.40 0.77
C VAL A 159 -17.32 10.97 -0.61
N LEU A 160 -18.20 11.97 -0.71
CA LEU A 160 -18.54 12.62 -1.97
C LEU A 160 -17.29 13.22 -2.65
N ALA A 161 -16.47 13.94 -1.89
CA ALA A 161 -15.22 14.50 -2.41
C ALA A 161 -14.22 13.40 -2.83
N ALA A 162 -14.17 12.27 -2.12
CA ALA A 162 -13.33 11.14 -2.49
C ALA A 162 -13.83 10.41 -3.74
N LEU A 163 -15.15 10.31 -3.92
CA LEU A 163 -15.76 9.80 -5.15
C LEU A 163 -15.46 10.71 -6.33
N ASP A 164 -15.57 12.04 -6.17
CA ASP A 164 -15.24 13.01 -7.23
C ASP A 164 -13.79 12.83 -7.71
N ARG A 165 -12.82 12.77 -6.79
CA ARG A 165 -11.41 12.49 -7.15
C ARG A 165 -11.21 11.12 -7.80
N SER A 166 -11.97 10.11 -7.37
CA SER A 166 -11.92 8.77 -7.96
C SER A 166 -12.50 8.74 -9.37
N CYS A 167 -13.56 9.52 -9.64
CA CYS A 167 -14.14 9.70 -10.96
C CYS A 167 -13.15 10.37 -11.91
N GLU A 168 -12.55 11.48 -11.51
CA GLU A 168 -11.55 12.21 -12.31
C GLU A 168 -10.37 11.30 -12.70
N GLY A 169 -9.83 10.55 -11.74
CA GLY A 169 -8.78 9.56 -12.03
C GLY A 169 -9.26 8.41 -12.92
N ALA A 170 -10.52 7.97 -12.76
CA ALA A 170 -11.10 6.89 -13.54
C ALA A 170 -11.41 7.31 -14.99
N GLU A 171 -11.72 8.57 -15.27
CA GLU A 171 -11.96 9.05 -16.64
C GLU A 171 -10.74 8.84 -17.55
N LEU A 172 -9.55 8.95 -16.97
CA LEU A 172 -8.29 8.77 -17.70
C LEU A 172 -7.97 7.31 -18.03
N VAL A 173 -8.48 6.35 -17.23
CA VAL A 173 -7.98 4.96 -17.26
C VAL A 173 -9.06 3.90 -17.41
N SER A 174 -10.26 4.14 -16.86
CA SER A 174 -11.41 3.24 -16.92
C SER A 174 -12.72 4.04 -16.99
N PRO A 175 -13.16 4.45 -18.20
CA PRO A 175 -14.40 5.22 -18.39
C PRO A 175 -15.65 4.49 -17.86
N ALA A 176 -15.64 3.15 -17.89
CA ALA A 176 -16.74 2.34 -17.34
C ALA A 176 -16.84 2.50 -15.81
N LEU A 177 -15.71 2.47 -15.10
CA LEU A 177 -15.68 2.72 -13.66
C LEU A 177 -16.07 4.18 -13.34
N ALA A 178 -15.59 5.14 -14.13
CA ALA A 178 -15.94 6.56 -13.95
C ALA A 178 -17.46 6.80 -14.07
N ALA A 179 -18.12 6.16 -15.04
CA ALA A 179 -19.56 6.26 -15.22
C ALA A 179 -20.35 5.65 -14.04
N GLU A 180 -19.91 4.51 -13.49
CA GLU A 180 -20.54 3.90 -12.32
C GLU A 180 -20.35 4.76 -11.06
N LEU A 181 -19.13 5.25 -10.81
CA LEU A 181 -18.83 6.06 -9.63
C LEU A 181 -19.53 7.42 -9.67
N SER A 182 -19.61 8.07 -10.84
CA SER A 182 -20.34 9.33 -10.99
C SER A 182 -21.84 9.14 -10.73
N SER A 183 -22.43 8.06 -11.25
CA SER A 183 -23.83 7.71 -10.95
C SER A 183 -24.08 7.49 -9.46
N HIS A 184 -23.18 6.76 -8.77
CA HIS A 184 -23.28 6.54 -7.33
C HIS A 184 -23.12 7.84 -6.54
N ARG A 185 -22.18 8.70 -6.93
CA ARG A 185 -21.94 10.00 -6.32
C ARG A 185 -23.17 10.89 -6.39
N ASP A 186 -23.78 11.01 -7.57
CA ASP A 186 -25.00 11.80 -7.74
C ASP A 186 -26.17 11.23 -6.93
N ALA A 187 -26.32 9.90 -6.93
CA ALA A 187 -27.31 9.24 -6.10
C ALA A 187 -27.09 9.48 -4.60
N LEU A 188 -25.83 9.48 -4.14
CA LEU A 188 -25.45 9.69 -2.73
C LEU A 188 -25.80 11.10 -2.27
N SER A 189 -25.59 12.12 -3.11
CA SER A 189 -25.91 13.52 -2.77
C SER A 189 -27.39 13.73 -2.42
N LEU A 190 -28.28 12.96 -3.06
CA LEU A 190 -29.73 13.02 -2.87
C LEU A 190 -30.25 11.98 -1.86
N ALA A 191 -29.45 10.99 -1.48
CA ALA A 191 -29.89 9.88 -0.64
C ALA A 191 -30.06 10.28 0.83
N ARG A 192 -30.98 9.59 1.52
CA ARG A 192 -31.25 9.74 2.95
C ARG A 192 -31.55 8.37 3.57
N GLY A 193 -31.30 8.23 4.87
CA GLY A 193 -31.60 7.00 5.61
C GLY A 193 -30.89 5.76 5.05
N SER A 194 -31.59 4.62 5.01
CA SER A 194 -31.05 3.33 4.54
C SER A 194 -30.57 3.32 3.09
N LYS A 195 -31.02 4.29 2.26
CA LYS A 195 -30.55 4.42 0.87
C LYS A 195 -29.08 4.82 0.79
N VAL A 196 -28.56 5.52 1.80
CA VAL A 196 -27.15 5.91 1.89
C VAL A 196 -26.27 4.65 2.00
N GLU A 197 -26.59 3.75 2.94
CA GLU A 197 -25.84 2.50 3.15
C GLU A 197 -25.78 1.66 1.85
N SER A 198 -26.90 1.50 1.16
CA SER A 198 -26.96 0.73 -0.10
C SER A 198 -26.09 1.33 -1.22
N ILE A 199 -26.02 2.66 -1.35
CA ILE A 199 -25.19 3.32 -2.37
C ILE A 199 -23.71 3.20 -2.02
N LEU A 200 -23.37 3.29 -0.74
CA LEU A 200 -22.02 3.12 -0.22
C LEU A 200 -21.51 1.68 -0.49
N GLU A 201 -22.35 0.67 -0.23
CA GLU A 201 -22.04 -0.73 -0.56
C GLU A 201 -21.87 -0.94 -2.07
N ALA A 202 -22.74 -0.36 -2.90
CA ALA A 202 -22.64 -0.43 -4.36
C ALA A 202 -21.36 0.24 -4.90
N SER A 203 -20.93 1.33 -4.25
CA SER A 203 -19.68 2.01 -4.54
C SER A 203 -18.48 1.11 -4.26
N LEU A 204 -18.40 0.51 -3.07
CA LEU A 204 -17.36 -0.46 -2.73
C LEU A 204 -17.32 -1.65 -3.71
N ALA A 205 -18.50 -2.22 -4.02
CA ALA A 205 -18.59 -3.34 -4.95
C ALA A 205 -18.04 -3.00 -6.34
N SER A 206 -18.16 -1.76 -6.77
CA SER A 206 -17.63 -1.30 -8.07
C SER A 206 -16.12 -1.11 -8.03
N MET A 207 -15.58 -0.53 -6.96
CA MET A 207 -14.12 -0.39 -6.75
C MET A 207 -13.44 -1.77 -6.70
N ILE A 208 -14.03 -2.72 -5.98
CA ILE A 208 -13.55 -4.11 -5.89
C ILE A 208 -13.66 -4.80 -7.26
N ARG A 209 -14.80 -4.71 -7.93
CA ARG A 209 -15.03 -5.42 -9.20
C ARG A 209 -14.08 -4.96 -10.31
N HIS A 210 -13.84 -3.65 -10.41
CA HIS A 210 -13.05 -3.08 -11.51
C HIS A 210 -11.55 -3.06 -11.25
N ARG A 211 -11.13 -2.89 -9.99
CA ARG A 211 -9.71 -2.65 -9.64
C ARG A 211 -9.19 -3.57 -8.56
N ASP A 212 -10.04 -4.42 -7.99
CA ASP A 212 -9.69 -5.30 -6.89
C ASP A 212 -9.20 -4.52 -5.65
N ILE A 213 -9.74 -3.32 -5.44
CA ILE A 213 -9.37 -2.38 -4.37
C ILE A 213 -10.53 -2.14 -3.43
N GLY A 214 -10.20 -1.97 -2.15
CA GLY A 214 -11.18 -1.73 -1.10
C GLY A 214 -11.71 -3.02 -0.49
N HIS A 215 -10.93 -4.11 -0.42
CA HIS A 215 -11.28 -5.36 0.26
C HIS A 215 -11.26 -5.25 1.79
N ASP A 216 -12.21 -5.90 2.47
CA ASP A 216 -12.20 -5.99 3.93
C ASP A 216 -11.43 -7.24 4.28
N TRP A 217 -10.18 -7.05 4.65
CA TRP A 217 -9.32 -8.15 4.99
C TRP A 217 -9.70 -8.81 6.32
N GLY A 218 -10.53 -8.16 7.15
CA GLY A 218 -10.98 -8.70 8.44
C GLY A 218 -9.82 -9.00 9.40
N PHE A 219 -8.72 -8.26 9.29
CA PHE A 219 -7.54 -8.51 10.13
C PHE A 219 -7.84 -8.24 11.60
N SER A 220 -7.45 -9.19 12.46
CA SER A 220 -7.47 -8.98 13.89
C SER A 220 -6.42 -7.93 14.31
N PRO A 221 -6.56 -7.29 15.49
CA PRO A 221 -5.53 -6.39 16.01
C PRO A 221 -4.13 -7.04 16.10
N LYS A 222 -4.08 -8.35 16.41
CA LYS A 222 -2.84 -9.13 16.40
C LYS A 222 -2.22 -9.21 15.00
N GLN A 223 -3.05 -9.44 13.98
CA GLN A 223 -2.59 -9.51 12.60
C GLN A 223 -2.11 -8.15 12.07
N ILE A 224 -2.79 -7.05 12.44
CA ILE A 224 -2.32 -5.69 12.12
C ILE A 224 -0.95 -5.45 12.77
N SER A 225 -0.77 -5.79 14.04
CA SER A 225 0.52 -5.67 14.72
C SER A 225 1.63 -6.54 14.09
N LEU A 226 1.28 -7.73 13.58
CA LEU A 226 2.20 -8.58 12.84
C LEU A 226 2.59 -7.95 11.49
N LEU A 227 1.65 -7.33 10.77
CA LEU A 227 1.95 -6.58 9.55
C LEU A 227 2.87 -5.38 9.83
N ASP A 228 2.65 -4.63 10.91
CA ASP A 228 3.54 -3.54 11.31
C ASP A 228 4.95 -4.04 11.62
N SER A 229 5.05 -5.17 12.33
CA SER A 229 6.31 -5.82 12.69
C SER A 229 7.04 -6.33 11.44
N PHE A 230 6.33 -7.01 10.54
CA PHE A 230 6.87 -7.48 9.26
C PHE A 230 7.38 -6.32 8.41
N TYR A 231 6.61 -5.23 8.32
CA TYR A 231 6.99 -4.07 7.54
C TYR A 231 8.21 -3.36 8.13
N SER A 232 8.28 -3.26 9.47
CA SER A 232 9.42 -2.68 10.18
C SER A 232 10.68 -3.53 10.05
N ALA A 233 10.54 -4.86 10.07
CA ALA A 233 11.64 -5.79 9.83
C ALA A 233 12.17 -5.70 8.38
N ASN A 234 11.29 -5.54 7.39
CA ASN A 234 11.70 -5.31 5.99
C ASN A 234 12.43 -3.96 5.83
N LEU A 235 12.04 -2.90 6.53
CA LEU A 235 12.80 -1.65 6.57
C LEU A 235 14.19 -1.83 7.20
N LEU A 236 14.26 -2.57 8.31
CA LEU A 236 15.54 -2.87 8.96
C LEU A 236 16.47 -3.65 8.03
N LEU A 237 15.94 -4.67 7.32
CA LEU A 237 16.69 -5.43 6.32
C LEU A 237 17.29 -4.53 5.25
N ILE A 238 16.48 -3.62 4.72
CA ILE A 238 16.87 -2.60 3.74
C ILE A 238 17.98 -1.69 4.29
N ASP A 239 17.86 -1.21 5.53
CA ASP A 239 18.87 -0.39 6.18
C ASP A 239 20.17 -1.18 6.44
N CYS A 240 20.07 -2.46 6.82
CA CYS A 240 21.21 -3.36 6.93
C CYS A 240 21.93 -3.55 5.59
N MET A 241 21.19 -3.69 4.48
CA MET A 241 21.76 -3.83 3.13
C MET A 241 22.51 -2.59 2.67
N LYS A 242 22.08 -1.38 3.05
CA LYS A 242 22.80 -0.13 2.76
C LYS A 242 24.17 -0.09 3.44
N GLU A 243 24.24 -0.56 4.68
CA GLU A 243 25.46 -0.53 5.51
C GLU A 243 26.38 -1.74 5.29
N ALA A 244 25.91 -2.78 4.60
CA ALA A 244 26.61 -4.05 4.39
C ALA A 244 27.76 -3.93 3.37
N ARG A 245 28.95 -3.54 3.81
CA ARG A 245 30.17 -3.57 2.99
C ARG A 245 30.48 -5.01 2.58
N GLY A 246 30.51 -5.27 1.26
CA GLY A 246 30.77 -6.61 0.70
C GLY A 246 29.51 -7.44 0.40
N LEU A 247 28.31 -6.86 0.54
CA LEU A 247 27.08 -7.51 0.06
C LEU A 247 27.12 -7.68 -1.46
N THR A 248 26.90 -8.90 -1.95
CA THR A 248 26.92 -9.16 -3.40
C THR A 248 25.68 -8.60 -4.09
N ASN A 249 25.83 -8.20 -5.37
CA ASN A 249 24.70 -7.80 -6.21
C ASN A 249 23.67 -8.92 -6.36
N ALA A 250 24.11 -10.19 -6.38
CA ALA A 250 23.22 -11.33 -6.44
C ALA A 250 22.30 -11.41 -5.20
N THR A 251 22.84 -11.22 -3.99
CA THR A 251 22.02 -11.18 -2.79
C THR A 251 21.12 -9.94 -2.77
N ARG A 252 21.62 -8.77 -3.19
CA ARG A 252 20.79 -7.56 -3.27
C ARG A 252 19.58 -7.76 -4.18
N GLN A 253 19.80 -8.27 -5.39
CA GLN A 253 18.73 -8.56 -6.34
C GLN A 253 17.75 -9.60 -5.77
N HIS A 254 18.26 -10.68 -5.17
CA HIS A 254 17.41 -11.70 -4.56
C HIS A 254 16.50 -11.12 -3.45
N ILE A 255 17.03 -10.25 -2.59
CA ILE A 255 16.21 -9.60 -1.56
C ILE A 255 15.18 -8.67 -2.20
N GLU A 256 15.56 -7.86 -3.19
CA GLU A 256 14.64 -6.99 -3.91
C GLU A 256 13.51 -7.79 -4.57
N ASP A 257 13.84 -8.87 -5.29
CA ASP A 257 12.86 -9.70 -5.98
C ASP A 257 11.88 -10.36 -5.01
N THR A 258 12.34 -10.72 -3.81
CA THR A 258 11.57 -11.47 -2.80
C THR A 258 10.95 -10.62 -1.69
N LEU A 259 11.18 -9.31 -1.68
CA LEU A 259 10.67 -8.42 -0.63
C LEU A 259 9.15 -8.37 -0.64
N LEU A 260 8.49 -8.52 0.51
CA LEU A 260 7.01 -8.52 0.62
C LEU A 260 6.30 -9.58 -0.26
N LEU A 261 6.98 -10.69 -0.59
CA LEU A 261 6.32 -11.84 -1.22
C LEU A 261 5.65 -12.74 -0.19
N PRO A 262 4.57 -13.45 -0.58
CA PRO A 262 4.08 -14.57 0.23
C PRO A 262 5.12 -15.68 0.31
N TRP A 263 5.06 -16.46 1.38
CA TRP A 263 6.04 -17.50 1.73
C TRP A 263 6.31 -18.48 0.59
N ASP A 264 5.25 -18.99 -0.05
CA ASP A 264 5.37 -20.01 -1.10
C ASP A 264 6.04 -19.49 -2.38
N LEU A 265 5.98 -18.18 -2.62
CA LEU A 265 6.68 -17.55 -3.74
C LEU A 265 8.12 -17.17 -3.38
N ALA A 266 8.39 -16.83 -2.12
CA ALA A 266 9.74 -16.52 -1.64
C ALA A 266 10.60 -17.79 -1.44
N TYR A 267 9.98 -18.89 -1.02
CA TYR A 267 10.61 -20.18 -0.73
C TYR A 267 9.82 -21.31 -1.42
N PRO A 268 9.88 -21.42 -2.75
CA PRO A 268 9.19 -22.47 -3.47
C PRO A 268 9.67 -23.84 -2.96
N SER A 269 8.71 -24.70 -2.59
CA SER A 269 9.02 -26.05 -2.12
C SER A 269 9.77 -26.81 -3.22
N SER A 270 10.85 -27.50 -2.86
CA SER A 270 11.53 -28.38 -3.81
C SER A 270 10.56 -29.50 -4.21
N PRO A 271 10.55 -29.98 -5.48
CA PRO A 271 9.76 -31.15 -5.88
C PRO A 271 10.04 -32.41 -5.05
N ARG A 272 11.12 -32.43 -4.24
CA ARG A 272 11.49 -33.54 -3.35
C ARG A 272 10.77 -33.52 -2.00
N ASP A 273 10.21 -32.39 -1.58
CA ASP A 273 9.59 -32.23 -0.25
C ASP A 273 8.09 -32.56 -0.24
N GLN A 274 7.53 -33.00 -1.38
CA GLN A 274 6.13 -33.40 -1.56
C GLN A 274 5.94 -34.92 -1.71
N LYS A 275 6.95 -35.73 -1.35
CA LYS A 275 6.88 -37.20 -1.38
C LYS A 275 6.78 -37.81 0.01
#